data_AF-A0A7C0V3D5-F1
#
_entry.id   AF-A0A7C0V3D5-F1
#
_cell.length_a   1.000
_cell.length_b   1.000
_cell.length_c   1.000
_cell.angle_alpha   90.00
_cell.angle_beta   90.00
_cell.angle_gamma   90.00
#
_symmetry.space_group_name_H-M   'P 1'
#
loop_
_entity.id
_entity.type
_entity.pdbx_description
1 polymer ?
#
loop_
_entity_poly.entity_id
_entity_poly.type
_entity_poly.pdbx_seq_one_letter_code
_entity_poly.pdbx_strand_id
1 'polypeptide(L)'
;MNYGMNDMRIEHQMLMGQRAFTATVHNWYPEPSGDVRLEKIRSYWNKHIHDLTIATSPVGTPGFFKELEEYRFDKLRYLPKLVNFAGYKNKRILEVGCGVGIDLVRFAQNGAIVTGVDLAPQSIALAKKNFEHHGLSADLRVMNGEALEFNDEQFDMVYAHGVIQ
;
A
#
# COMPACT_ATOMS: atom_id res chain seq x y z
N MET A 1 -21.72 -11.80 29.41
CA MET A 1 -21.01 -12.76 30.29
C MET A 1 -20.04 -13.53 29.40
N ASN A 2 -18.72 -13.53 29.53
CA ASN A 2 -17.75 -12.94 30.45
C ASN A 2 -16.59 -12.39 29.59
N TYR A 3 -16.05 -11.23 29.96
CA TYR A 3 -14.75 -10.78 29.42
C TYR A 3 -13.67 -11.68 30.04
N GLY A 4 -12.95 -12.45 29.21
CA GLY A 4 -11.86 -13.31 29.65
C GLY A 4 -10.69 -12.47 30.19
N MET A 5 -10.35 -12.69 31.45
CA MET A 5 -9.15 -12.17 32.10
C MET A 5 -7.91 -12.80 31.45
N ASN A 6 -6.97 -11.98 30.99
CA ASN A 6 -5.62 -12.42 30.61
C ASN A 6 -4.87 -12.85 31.88
N ASP A 7 -4.41 -14.10 31.94
CA ASP A 7 -3.52 -14.55 33.01
C ASP A 7 -2.06 -14.33 32.60
N MET A 8 -1.34 -13.48 33.33
CA MET A 8 0.06 -13.16 33.09
C MET A 8 0.92 -14.05 33.99
N ARG A 9 1.57 -15.07 33.40
CA ARG A 9 2.60 -15.84 34.12
C ARG A 9 3.99 -15.33 33.73
N ILE A 10 4.75 -14.91 34.75
CA ILE A 10 6.17 -14.55 34.61
C ILE A 10 6.99 -15.80 34.98
N GLU A 11 7.59 -16.46 33.99
CA GLU A 11 8.58 -17.50 34.26
C GLU A 11 10.00 -16.92 34.26
N HIS A 12 10.78 -17.30 35.26
CA HIS A 12 12.18 -16.92 35.40
C HIS A 12 13.06 -18.03 34.81
N GLN A 13 13.67 -17.78 33.64
CA GLN A 13 14.85 -18.55 33.23
C GLN A 13 16.11 -17.72 33.49
N MET A 14 17.01 -18.25 34.32
CA MET A 14 18.37 -17.73 34.46
C MET A 14 19.22 -18.25 33.29
N LEU A 15 19.53 -17.37 32.34
CA LEU A 15 20.68 -17.51 31.45
C LEU A 15 21.75 -16.52 31.92
N MET A 16 22.99 -16.99 31.99
CA MET A 16 24.13 -16.26 32.55
C MET A 16 24.27 -14.84 31.98
N GLY A 17 24.05 -13.82 32.82
CA GLY A 17 24.70 -12.51 32.68
C GLY A 17 23.92 -11.33 32.10
N GLN A 18 22.68 -11.47 31.60
CA GLN A 18 21.88 -10.32 31.15
C GLN A 18 20.40 -10.48 31.55
N ARG A 19 19.82 -9.48 32.25
CA ARG A 19 18.38 -9.46 32.55
C ARG A 19 17.62 -9.05 31.29
N ALA A 20 17.13 -10.01 30.52
CA ALA A 20 16.08 -9.78 29.53
C ALA A 20 14.74 -10.19 30.15
N PHE A 21 13.79 -9.27 30.22
CA PHE A 21 12.40 -9.57 30.57
C PHE A 21 11.64 -9.81 29.26
N THR A 22 11.35 -11.05 28.93
CA THR A 22 10.43 -11.39 27.83
C THR A 22 9.06 -11.68 28.42
N ALA A 23 8.09 -10.80 28.16
CA ALA A 23 6.69 -11.07 28.41
C ALA A 23 6.10 -11.76 27.17
N THR A 24 5.78 -13.04 27.27
CA THR A 24 5.09 -13.78 26.20
C THR A 24 3.60 -13.79 26.48
N VAL A 25 2.82 -13.12 25.64
CA VAL A 25 1.35 -13.23 25.68
C VAL A 25 0.99 -14.49 24.88
N HIS A 26 0.55 -15.54 25.57
CA HIS A 26 0.06 -16.74 24.91
C HIS A 26 -1.40 -16.52 24.46
N ASN A 27 -1.59 -16.18 23.18
CA ASN A 27 -2.92 -16.28 22.55
C ASN A 27 -3.25 -17.77 22.34
N TRP A 28 -4.44 -18.20 22.77
CA TRP A 28 -4.88 -19.60 22.76
C TRP A 28 -5.36 -20.09 21.38
N TYR A 29 -5.26 -19.25 20.35
CA TYR A 29 -5.54 -19.60 18.96
C TYR A 29 -4.28 -19.39 18.11
N PRO A 30 -3.90 -20.35 17.26
CA PRO A 30 -2.81 -20.13 16.33
C PRO A 30 -3.22 -19.04 15.34
N GLU A 31 -2.49 -17.92 15.36
CA GLU A 31 -2.52 -16.97 14.26
C GLU A 31 -2.18 -17.73 12.96
N PRO A 32 -2.86 -17.46 11.83
CA PRO A 32 -2.51 -18.09 10.56
C PRO A 32 -1.02 -17.86 10.27
N SER A 33 -0.35 -18.84 9.67
CA SER A 33 1.02 -18.64 9.18
C SER A 33 1.08 -17.39 8.27
N GLY A 34 2.23 -16.70 8.27
CA GLY A 34 2.40 -15.43 7.55
C GLY A 34 1.95 -15.52 6.08
N ASP A 35 2.21 -16.63 5.42
CA ASP A 35 1.82 -16.89 4.02
C ASP A 35 0.30 -16.95 3.83
N VAL A 36 -0.41 -17.65 4.73
CA VAL A 36 -1.88 -17.78 4.66
C VAL A 36 -2.56 -16.44 4.96
N ARG A 37 -1.99 -15.63 5.86
CA ARG A 37 -2.47 -14.27 6.13
C ARG A 37 -2.26 -13.36 4.92
N LEU A 38 -1.07 -13.36 4.32
CA LEU A 38 -0.75 -12.54 3.15
C LEU A 38 -1.60 -12.92 1.94
N GLU A 39 -1.85 -14.22 1.71
CA GLU A 39 -2.72 -14.67 0.62
C GLU A 39 -4.17 -14.18 0.80
N LYS A 40 -4.69 -14.22 2.03
CA LYS A 40 -6.02 -13.65 2.35
C LYS A 40 -6.07 -12.16 2.10
N ILE A 41 -5.05 -11.40 2.53
CA ILE A 41 -4.97 -9.94 2.31
C ILE A 41 -4.91 -9.65 0.81
N ARG A 42 -4.05 -10.36 0.06
CA ARG A 42 -3.94 -10.25 -1.40
C ARG A 42 -5.27 -10.55 -2.09
N SER A 43 -5.94 -11.64 -1.71
CA SER A 43 -7.24 -12.00 -2.28
C SER A 43 -8.31 -10.98 -1.95
N TYR A 44 -8.28 -10.38 -0.75
CA TYR A 44 -9.21 -9.33 -0.37
C TYR A 44 -9.01 -8.11 -1.27
N TRP A 45 -7.78 -7.59 -1.39
CA TRP A 45 -7.51 -6.40 -2.19
C TRP A 45 -7.66 -6.60 -3.70
N ASN A 46 -7.40 -7.79 -4.23
CA ASN A 46 -7.77 -8.10 -5.62
C ASN A 46 -9.28 -7.98 -5.87
N LYS A 47 -10.12 -8.38 -4.91
CA LYS A 47 -11.58 -8.31 -5.05
C LYS A 47 -12.16 -6.94 -4.71
N HIS A 48 -11.47 -6.17 -3.88
CA HIS A 48 -11.92 -4.89 -3.34
C HIS A 48 -10.95 -3.77 -3.71
N ILE A 49 -10.49 -3.76 -4.97
CA ILE A 49 -9.80 -2.59 -5.53
C ILE A 49 -10.74 -1.41 -5.31
N HIS A 50 -10.32 -0.49 -4.45
CA HIS A 50 -11.14 0.64 -4.08
C HIS A 50 -11.56 1.41 -5.34
N ASP A 51 -12.79 1.92 -5.29
CA ASP A 51 -13.37 2.78 -6.31
C ASP A 51 -13.81 2.13 -7.63
N LEU A 52 -13.56 0.82 -7.87
CA LEU A 52 -14.08 0.14 -9.08
C LEU A 52 -15.61 0.20 -9.21
N THR A 53 -16.33 0.15 -8.09
CA THR A 53 -17.81 0.20 -8.08
C THR A 53 -18.38 1.59 -8.31
N ILE A 54 -17.52 2.61 -8.36
CA ILE A 54 -17.88 4.01 -8.52
C ILE A 54 -17.89 4.40 -10.00
N ALA A 55 -17.04 3.73 -10.78
CA ALA A 55 -16.97 3.96 -12.21
C ALA A 55 -18.17 3.35 -12.94
N THR A 56 -18.78 4.14 -13.81
CA THR A 56 -19.79 3.69 -14.78
C THR A 56 -19.15 3.27 -16.10
N SER A 57 -17.97 3.78 -16.40
CA SER A 57 -17.18 3.40 -17.57
C SER A 57 -16.59 1.98 -17.42
N PRO A 58 -16.39 1.23 -18.51
CA PRO A 58 -15.79 -0.10 -18.44
C PRO A 58 -14.38 -0.07 -17.83
N VAL A 59 -14.09 -1.04 -16.95
CA VAL A 59 -12.82 -1.10 -16.20
C VAL A 59 -11.60 -1.08 -17.14
N GLY A 60 -10.65 -0.19 -16.82
CA GLY A 60 -9.40 -0.02 -17.56
C GLY A 60 -9.50 0.84 -18.83
N THR A 61 -10.63 1.50 -19.07
CA THR A 61 -10.78 2.50 -20.14
C THR A 61 -10.35 3.90 -19.68
N PRO A 62 -10.10 4.84 -20.62
CA PRO A 62 -9.87 6.25 -20.29
C PRO A 62 -10.95 6.86 -19.38
N GLY A 63 -12.22 6.63 -19.69
CA GLY A 63 -13.35 7.13 -18.90
C GLY A 63 -13.33 6.59 -17.48
N PHE A 64 -13.01 5.30 -17.33
CA PHE A 64 -12.86 4.67 -16.02
C PHE A 64 -11.77 5.35 -15.18
N PHE A 65 -10.57 5.58 -15.73
CA PHE A 65 -9.49 6.24 -14.97
C PHE A 65 -9.82 7.69 -14.61
N LYS A 66 -10.49 8.41 -15.52
CA LYS A 66 -10.96 9.78 -15.27
C LYS A 66 -11.98 9.84 -14.13
N GLU A 67 -12.94 8.91 -14.10
CA GLU A 67 -13.95 8.84 -13.03
C GLU A 67 -13.31 8.53 -11.67
N LEU A 68 -12.31 7.63 -11.63
CA LEU A 68 -11.56 7.34 -10.40
C LEU A 68 -10.76 8.55 -9.91
N GLU A 69 -10.10 9.26 -10.83
CA GLU A 69 -9.39 10.49 -10.51
C GLU A 69 -10.35 11.55 -9.93
N GLU A 70 -11.44 11.82 -10.63
CA GLU A 70 -12.46 12.79 -10.19
C GLU A 70 -13.01 12.43 -8.82
N TYR A 71 -13.35 11.17 -8.58
CA TYR A 71 -13.83 10.71 -7.27
C TYR A 71 -12.78 10.93 -6.18
N ARG A 72 -11.53 10.52 -6.42
CA ARG A 72 -10.45 10.67 -5.46
C ARG A 72 -10.24 12.13 -5.06
N PHE A 73 -10.23 13.04 -6.03
CA PHE A 73 -9.99 14.47 -5.77
C PHE A 73 -11.25 15.25 -5.36
N ASP A 74 -12.46 14.74 -5.60
CA ASP A 74 -13.67 15.28 -5.00
C ASP A 74 -13.76 14.90 -3.50
N LYS A 75 -13.50 13.63 -3.16
CA LYS A 75 -13.50 13.16 -1.76
C LYS A 75 -12.33 13.71 -0.96
N LEU A 76 -11.17 13.82 -1.59
CA LEU A 76 -9.95 14.31 -0.97
C LEU A 76 -9.55 15.66 -1.57
N ARG A 77 -10.49 16.60 -1.67
CA ARG A 77 -10.26 17.97 -2.16
C ARG A 77 -9.10 18.69 -1.49
N TYR A 78 -8.72 18.27 -0.28
CA TYR A 78 -7.58 18.81 0.45
C TYR A 78 -6.24 18.18 0.05
N LEU A 79 -6.22 16.99 -0.55
CA LEU A 79 -5.00 16.24 -0.86
C LEU A 79 -4.05 17.03 -1.78
N PRO A 80 -4.50 17.69 -2.87
CA PRO A 80 -3.62 18.53 -3.67
C PRO A 80 -3.04 19.75 -2.94
N LYS A 81 -3.64 20.13 -1.79
CA LYS A 81 -3.12 21.22 -0.94
C LYS A 81 -2.06 20.73 0.05
N LEU A 82 -2.09 19.44 0.40
CA LEU A 82 -1.14 18.82 1.32
C LEU A 82 0.04 18.19 0.60
N VAL A 83 -0.22 17.58 -0.55
CA VAL A 83 0.80 16.87 -1.34
C VAL A 83 1.21 17.76 -2.51
N ASN A 84 2.46 18.22 -2.47
CA ASN A 84 3.05 18.98 -3.57
C ASN A 84 3.47 18.05 -4.71
N PHE A 85 2.51 17.56 -5.51
CA PHE A 85 2.79 16.66 -6.64
C PHE A 85 3.80 17.26 -7.65
N ALA A 86 3.85 18.59 -7.78
CA ALA A 86 4.79 19.28 -8.65
C ALA A 86 6.20 19.48 -8.07
N GLY A 87 6.37 19.27 -6.77
CA GLY A 87 7.62 19.52 -6.04
C GLY A 87 8.74 18.51 -6.29
N TYR A 88 8.44 17.43 -7.00
CA TYR A 88 9.30 16.24 -7.12
C TYR A 88 9.78 15.98 -8.54
N LYS A 89 9.85 17.01 -9.38
CA LYS A 89 10.40 16.88 -10.73
C LYS A 89 11.83 16.31 -10.68
N ASN A 90 12.10 15.30 -11.51
CA ASN A 90 13.35 14.54 -11.59
C ASN A 90 13.73 13.79 -10.29
N LYS A 91 12.83 13.69 -9.32
CA LYS A 91 13.04 12.93 -8.07
C LYS A 91 12.50 11.52 -8.19
N ARG A 92 13.14 10.57 -7.51
CA ARG A 92 12.73 9.17 -7.45
C ARG A 92 11.68 9.00 -6.36
N ILE A 93 10.47 8.60 -6.73
CA ILE A 93 9.34 8.44 -5.82
C ILE A 93 8.95 6.97 -5.75
N LEU A 94 8.77 6.45 -4.53
CA LEU A 94 8.10 5.18 -4.30
C LEU A 94 6.71 5.43 -3.73
N GLU A 95 5.68 4.87 -4.34
CA GLU A 95 4.36 4.72 -3.69
C GLU A 95 4.14 3.28 -3.23
N VAL A 96 3.87 3.12 -1.93
CA VAL A 96 3.52 1.83 -1.32
C VAL A 96 2.01 1.70 -1.22
N GLY A 97 1.46 0.61 -1.78
CA GLY A 97 0.04 0.40 -1.98
C GLY A 97 -0.54 1.35 -3.02
N CYS A 98 0.09 1.41 -4.20
CA CYS A 98 -0.25 2.37 -5.24
C CYS A 98 -1.61 2.13 -5.92
N GLY A 99 -2.27 0.99 -5.65
CA GLY A 99 -3.55 0.66 -6.26
C GLY A 99 -3.51 0.76 -7.79
N VAL A 100 -4.46 1.49 -8.37
CA VAL A 100 -4.53 1.75 -9.82
C VAL A 100 -3.69 2.96 -10.28
N GLY A 101 -2.86 3.52 -9.40
CA GLY A 101 -1.83 4.51 -9.72
C GLY A 101 -2.32 5.94 -9.91
N ILE A 102 -3.46 6.35 -9.33
CA ILE A 102 -4.04 7.69 -9.53
C ILE A 102 -3.08 8.80 -9.06
N ASP A 103 -2.54 8.69 -7.85
CA ASP A 103 -1.60 9.69 -7.32
C ASP A 103 -0.25 9.59 -8.02
N LEU A 104 0.22 8.37 -8.30
CA LEU A 104 1.47 8.13 -9.03
C LEU A 104 1.48 8.78 -10.41
N VAL A 105 0.37 8.71 -11.16
CA VAL A 105 0.22 9.37 -12.46
C VAL A 105 0.44 10.87 -12.31
N ARG A 106 -0.06 11.51 -11.25
CA ARG A 106 0.14 12.95 -11.04
C ARG A 106 1.58 13.32 -10.74
N PHE A 107 2.30 12.51 -9.96
CA PHE A 107 3.74 12.70 -9.77
C PHE A 107 4.49 12.58 -11.11
N ALA A 108 4.18 11.55 -11.91
CA ALA A 108 4.81 11.33 -13.21
C ALA A 108 4.50 12.43 -14.23
N GLN A 109 3.25 12.93 -14.29
CA GLN A 109 2.85 14.06 -15.13
C GLN A 109 3.65 15.33 -14.80
N ASN A 110 4.07 15.50 -13.55
CA ASN A 110 4.92 16.61 -13.10
C ASN A 110 6.42 16.31 -13.22
N GLY A 111 6.80 15.19 -13.83
CA GLY A 111 8.17 14.84 -14.17
C GLY A 111 8.94 14.11 -13.07
N ALA A 112 8.26 13.53 -12.07
CA ALA A 112 8.91 12.61 -11.15
C ALA A 112 9.22 11.26 -11.83
N ILE A 113 10.25 10.57 -11.35
CA ILE A 113 10.60 9.19 -11.75
C ILE A 113 9.93 8.27 -10.74
N VAL A 114 8.90 7.55 -11.15
CA VAL A 114 8.00 6.88 -10.20
C VAL A 114 8.13 5.36 -10.22
N THR A 115 8.08 4.80 -9.02
CA THR A 115 7.94 3.36 -8.75
C THR A 115 6.69 3.17 -7.90
N GLY A 116 5.86 2.19 -8.24
CA GLY A 116 4.66 1.85 -7.49
C GLY A 116 4.65 0.37 -7.12
N VAL A 117 4.30 0.07 -5.88
CA VAL A 117 4.12 -1.30 -5.41
C VAL A 117 2.74 -1.50 -4.84
N ASP A 118 2.16 -2.67 -5.10
CA ASP A 118 0.89 -3.09 -4.50
C ASP A 118 0.88 -4.60 -4.34
N LEU A 119 0.20 -5.11 -3.31
CA LEU A 119 0.11 -6.53 -3.07
C LEU A 119 -0.81 -7.22 -4.09
N ALA A 120 -1.79 -6.50 -4.64
CA ALA A 120 -2.81 -7.00 -5.57
C ALA A 120 -2.35 -6.93 -7.04
N PRO A 121 -2.14 -8.08 -7.72
CA PRO A 121 -1.80 -8.11 -9.15
C PRO A 121 -2.78 -7.38 -10.06
N GLN A 122 -4.07 -7.41 -9.74
CA GLN A 122 -5.09 -6.74 -10.56
C GLN A 122 -4.96 -5.22 -10.49
N SER A 123 -4.62 -4.66 -9.32
CA SER A 123 -4.31 -3.24 -9.14
C SER A 123 -3.13 -2.82 -10.01
N ILE A 124 -2.02 -3.58 -9.97
CA ILE A 124 -0.84 -3.31 -10.79
C ILE A 124 -1.14 -3.39 -12.29
N ALA A 125 -1.96 -4.36 -12.72
CA ALA A 125 -2.37 -4.44 -14.12
C ALA A 125 -3.17 -3.21 -14.58
N LEU A 126 -4.05 -2.68 -13.73
CA LEU A 126 -4.80 -1.46 -14.00
C LEU A 126 -3.91 -0.21 -13.95
N ALA A 127 -2.97 -0.14 -13.00
CA ALA A 127 -1.99 0.95 -12.95
C ALA A 127 -1.17 1.03 -14.24
N LYS A 128 -0.71 -0.11 -14.78
CA LYS A 128 0.01 -0.14 -16.07
C LYS A 128 -0.83 0.43 -17.20
N LYS A 129 -2.10 0.02 -17.33
CA LYS A 129 -3.03 0.58 -18.32
C LYS A 129 -3.27 2.09 -18.13
N ASN A 130 -3.33 2.55 -16.88
CA ASN A 130 -3.49 3.98 -16.57
C ASN A 130 -2.28 4.79 -17.06
N PHE A 131 -1.06 4.27 -16.83
CA PHE A 131 0.18 4.89 -17.31
C PHE A 131 0.27 4.87 -18.84
N GLU A 132 -0.07 3.74 -19.47
CA GLU A 132 -0.14 3.64 -20.94
C GLU A 132 -1.11 4.68 -21.53
N HIS A 133 -2.29 4.84 -20.93
CA HIS A 133 -3.28 5.82 -21.37
C HIS A 133 -2.74 7.25 -21.36
N HIS A 134 -1.96 7.60 -20.33
CA HIS A 134 -1.36 8.92 -20.20
C HIS A 134 -0.04 9.09 -20.99
N GLY A 135 0.46 8.04 -21.65
CA GLY A 135 1.76 8.07 -22.31
C GLY A 135 2.93 8.24 -21.34
N LEU A 136 2.79 7.75 -20.11
CA LEU A 136 3.77 7.87 -19.03
C LEU A 136 4.50 6.54 -18.79
N SER A 137 5.60 6.58 -18.05
CA SER A 137 6.38 5.40 -17.66
C SER A 137 6.53 5.31 -16.14
N ALA A 138 6.51 4.08 -15.62
CA ALA A 138 6.70 3.77 -14.21
C ALA A 138 7.26 2.36 -14.03
N ASP A 139 7.96 2.14 -12.93
CA ASP A 139 8.28 0.78 -12.45
C ASP A 139 7.16 0.30 -11.52
N LEU A 140 6.30 -0.59 -12.02
CA LEU A 140 5.11 -1.08 -11.30
C LEU A 140 5.24 -2.56 -10.97
N ARG A 141 5.31 -2.88 -9.67
CA ARG A 141 5.61 -4.23 -9.17
C ARG A 141 4.53 -4.74 -8.23
N VAL A 142 4.23 -6.04 -8.36
CA VAL A 142 3.47 -6.75 -7.33
C VAL A 142 4.42 -7.09 -6.20
N MET A 143 4.26 -6.46 -5.04
CA MET A 143 5.21 -6.60 -3.92
C MET A 143 4.51 -6.39 -2.58
N ASN A 144 5.01 -7.04 -1.53
CA ASN A 144 4.56 -6.80 -0.17
C ASN A 144 5.17 -5.50 0.37
N GLY A 145 4.34 -4.55 0.79
CA GLY A 145 4.80 -3.29 1.39
C GLY A 145 5.58 -3.47 2.71
N GLU A 146 5.39 -4.59 3.41
CA GLU A 146 6.15 -4.94 4.63
C GLU A 146 7.52 -5.57 4.34
N ALA A 147 7.78 -5.96 3.08
CA ALA A 147 9.00 -6.65 2.66
C ALA A 147 9.43 -6.15 1.27
N LEU A 148 9.85 -4.89 1.23
CA LEU A 148 10.28 -4.23 0.00
C LEU A 148 11.67 -4.70 -0.45
N GLU A 149 11.80 -5.05 -1.72
CA GLU A 149 13.06 -5.51 -2.34
C GLU A 149 13.76 -4.34 -3.05
N PHE A 150 14.01 -3.26 -2.31
CA PHE A 150 14.75 -2.09 -2.79
C PHE A 150 16.00 -1.86 -1.94
N ASN A 151 17.02 -1.25 -2.55
CA ASN A 151 18.19 -0.84 -1.79
C ASN A 151 17.85 0.38 -0.93
N ASP A 152 18.55 0.54 0.19
CA ASP A 152 18.50 1.76 0.99
C ASP A 152 18.84 3.00 0.14
N GLU A 153 18.23 4.14 0.48
CA GLU A 153 18.46 5.45 -0.17
C GLU A 153 18.20 5.47 -1.70
N GLN A 154 17.40 4.52 -2.21
CA GLN A 154 17.02 4.47 -3.63
C GLN A 154 15.94 5.49 -4.01
N PHE A 155 15.22 6.08 -3.05
CA PHE A 155 14.13 7.03 -3.31
C PHE A 155 14.35 8.36 -2.58
N ASP A 156 14.01 9.45 -3.25
CA ASP A 156 14.03 10.80 -2.68
C ASP A 156 12.79 11.07 -1.80
N MET A 157 11.69 10.36 -2.03
CA MET A 157 10.47 10.41 -1.21
C MET A 157 9.71 9.08 -1.33
N VAL A 158 9.15 8.64 -0.19
CA VAL A 158 8.18 7.54 -0.13
C VAL A 158 6.81 8.12 0.18
N TYR A 159 5.81 7.71 -0.59
CA TYR A 159 4.41 8.08 -0.44
C TYR A 159 3.59 6.84 -0.08
N ALA A 160 2.70 6.96 0.90
CA ALA A 160 1.76 5.91 1.27
C ALA A 160 0.47 6.57 1.76
N HIS A 161 -0.64 6.30 1.10
CA HIS A 161 -1.93 6.88 1.44
C HIS A 161 -2.99 5.79 1.60
N GLY A 162 -3.51 5.65 2.83
CA GLY A 162 -4.56 4.66 3.14
C GLY A 162 -4.06 3.24 3.35
N VAL A 163 -2.75 3.04 3.52
CA VAL A 163 -2.10 1.72 3.61
C VAL A 163 -1.59 1.42 5.02
N ILE A 164 -1.12 2.43 5.75
CA ILE A 164 -0.59 2.31 7.12
C ILE A 164 -1.73 2.62 8.10
N GLN A 165 -1.95 1.73 9.07
CA GLN A 165 -2.98 1.83 10.12
C GLN A 165 -2.44 1.42 11.49
#